data_AF-A0A7S1CYK1-F1
#
_entry.id   AF-A0A7S1CYK1-F1
#
_cell.length_a   1.000
_cell.length_b   1.000
_cell.length_c   1.000
_cell.angle_alpha   90.00
_cell.angle_beta   90.00
_cell.angle_gamma   90.00
#
_symmetry.space_group_name_H-M   'P 1'
#
loop_
_entity.id
_entity.type
_entity.pdbx_description
1 polymer ?
#
loop_
_entity_poly.entity_id
_entity_poly.type
_entity_poly.pdbx_seq_one_letter_code
_entity_poly.pdbx_strand_id
1 'polypeptide(L)'
;TTVDNEIAKTIDFGDDCLDPTGRFGYPTSHDPWSSWLDVYYGGLRIGSHSNIVFSNGLLDPWSAGGVYAYDPTNLIDEKTKRYNGPLVQNITKSGSLVAIIIEYGGHHTDLMYSDENDPPCVTEARETEVMYIRRWIEEWEPDVCSVSNNSSE
;
A
#
# COMPACT_ATOMS: atom_id res chain seq x y z
N THR A 1 25.34 -14.09 28.23
CA THR A 1 24.69 -15.24 27.56
C THR A 1 23.41 -15.57 28.31
N THR A 2 22.29 -14.95 27.93
CA THR A 2 20.88 -15.32 28.24
C THR A 2 19.95 -14.13 27.98
N VAL A 3 19.69 -13.78 26.72
CA VAL A 3 18.56 -12.89 26.35
C VAL A 3 17.78 -13.42 25.12
N ASP A 4 18.19 -14.54 24.49
CA ASP A 4 17.65 -14.94 23.18
C ASP A 4 16.65 -16.10 23.21
N ASN A 5 16.00 -16.41 24.34
CA ASN A 5 15.11 -17.58 24.45
C ASN A 5 13.63 -17.27 24.76
N GLU A 6 13.18 -16.01 24.72
CA GLU A 6 11.74 -15.68 24.92
C GLU A 6 10.94 -15.42 23.64
N ILE A 7 11.57 -15.35 22.46
CA ILE A 7 10.90 -14.93 21.20
C ILE A 7 10.49 -16.13 20.31
N ALA A 8 10.63 -17.36 20.79
CA ALA A 8 10.11 -18.56 20.12
C ALA A 8 8.90 -19.16 20.84
N LYS A 9 8.02 -18.31 21.43
CA LYS A 9 6.64 -18.74 21.63
C LYS A 9 6.00 -18.81 20.26
N THR A 10 5.98 -20.01 19.70
CA THR A 10 5.03 -20.41 18.66
C THR A 10 3.69 -19.81 19.03
N ILE A 11 3.17 -18.90 18.21
CA ILE A 11 1.76 -18.52 18.31
C ILE A 11 1.02 -19.82 17.99
N ASP A 12 0.47 -20.45 19.02
CA ASP A 12 -0.42 -21.59 18.88
C ASP A 12 -1.74 -21.03 18.36
N PHE A 13 -1.90 -21.03 17.04
CA PHE A 13 -3.17 -20.78 16.37
C PHE A 13 -4.07 -22.02 16.57
N GLY A 14 -4.36 -22.39 17.82
CA GLY A 14 -5.16 -23.57 18.13
C GLY A 14 -6.53 -23.46 17.45
N ASP A 15 -7.01 -24.52 16.77
CA ASP A 15 -8.32 -24.72 16.12
C ASP A 15 -9.01 -23.55 15.36
N ASP A 16 -8.39 -22.37 15.26
CA ASP A 16 -8.93 -21.12 14.70
C ASP A 16 -8.99 -21.14 13.17
N CYS A 17 -8.49 -22.22 12.56
CA CYS A 17 -8.66 -22.51 11.13
C CYS A 17 -9.98 -23.27 10.84
N LEU A 18 -10.73 -23.71 11.86
CA LEU A 18 -12.01 -24.37 11.65
C LEU A 18 -13.08 -23.34 11.32
N ASP A 19 -13.65 -23.45 10.12
CA ASP A 19 -14.73 -22.60 9.62
C ASP A 19 -15.90 -22.49 10.61
N PRO A 20 -16.04 -21.37 11.35
CA PRO A 20 -17.08 -21.24 12.35
C PRO A 20 -18.47 -21.06 11.73
N THR A 21 -18.57 -20.93 10.40
CA THR A 21 -19.79 -20.51 9.70
C THR A 21 -20.19 -21.34 8.48
N GLY A 22 -19.45 -22.39 8.11
CA GLY A 22 -19.73 -23.20 6.92
C GLY A 22 -19.50 -22.46 5.59
N ARG A 23 -18.61 -21.45 5.55
CA ARG A 23 -18.26 -20.70 4.35
C ARG A 23 -17.36 -21.51 3.41
N PHE A 24 -17.78 -21.58 2.15
CA PHE A 24 -17.00 -22.22 1.09
C PHE A 24 -15.61 -21.57 0.93
N GLY A 25 -14.56 -22.38 0.95
CA GLY A 25 -13.16 -21.94 0.76
C GLY A 25 -12.32 -21.82 2.04
N TYR A 26 -12.90 -22.01 3.23
CA TYR A 26 -12.10 -22.13 4.46
C TYR A 26 -11.28 -23.43 4.45
N PRO A 27 -9.99 -23.39 4.84
CA PRO A 27 -9.19 -24.61 4.95
C PRO A 27 -9.75 -25.52 6.05
N THR A 28 -10.03 -26.78 5.72
CA THR A 28 -10.54 -27.78 6.67
C THR A 28 -9.42 -28.45 7.48
N SER A 29 -8.16 -28.11 7.19
CA SER A 29 -6.97 -28.60 7.87
C SER A 29 -5.95 -27.48 8.02
N HIS A 30 -5.19 -27.50 9.11
CA HIS A 30 -4.09 -26.58 9.33
C HIS A 30 -3.07 -26.66 8.18
N ASP A 31 -2.78 -25.53 7.53
CA ASP A 31 -1.73 -25.40 6.54
C ASP A 31 -0.46 -24.84 7.20
N PRO A 32 0.59 -25.67 7.39
CA PRO A 32 1.83 -25.24 8.03
C PRO A 32 2.63 -24.20 7.22
N TRP A 33 2.28 -23.95 5.96
CA TRP A 33 2.91 -22.92 5.13
C TRP A 33 2.10 -21.63 4.99
N SER A 34 0.91 -21.57 5.60
CA SER A 34 0.03 -20.40 5.53
C SER A 34 0.71 -19.10 5.97
N SER A 35 1.64 -19.16 6.93
CA SER A 35 2.39 -17.99 7.42
C SER A 35 3.71 -17.72 6.68
N TRP A 36 4.09 -18.53 5.69
CA TRP A 36 5.40 -18.40 5.04
C TRP A 36 5.59 -17.03 4.39
N LEU A 37 4.54 -16.48 3.77
CA LEU A 37 4.57 -15.14 3.18
C LEU A 37 4.87 -14.06 4.22
N ASP A 38 4.24 -14.13 5.40
CA ASP A 38 4.47 -13.17 6.49
C ASP A 38 5.86 -13.29 7.10
N VAL A 39 6.41 -14.50 7.15
CA VAL A 39 7.78 -14.76 7.62
C VAL A 39 8.80 -14.21 6.63
N TYR A 40 8.59 -14.46 5.33
CA TYR A 40 9.54 -14.11 4.29
C TYR A 40 9.48 -12.62 3.90
N TYR A 41 8.28 -12.08 3.68
CA TYR A 41 8.07 -10.69 3.23
C TYR A 41 7.74 -9.72 4.37
N GLY A 42 7.57 -10.21 5.60
CA GLY A 42 7.43 -9.39 6.81
C GLY A 42 5.99 -9.04 7.20
N GLY A 43 4.98 -9.38 6.38
CA GLY A 43 3.58 -9.05 6.64
C GLY A 43 3.41 -7.54 6.83
N LEU A 44 2.87 -7.13 7.98
CA LEU A 44 2.69 -5.70 8.32
C LEU A 44 3.99 -5.00 8.77
N ARG A 45 5.10 -5.72 8.98
CA ARG A 45 6.37 -5.17 9.47
C ARG A 45 7.23 -4.63 8.33
N ILE A 46 6.70 -3.68 7.58
CA ILE A 46 7.34 -3.13 6.37
C ILE A 46 8.17 -1.86 6.60
N GLY A 47 8.20 -1.32 7.82
CA GLY A 47 8.74 0.01 8.11
C GLY A 47 10.24 0.23 7.84
N SER A 48 11.02 -0.83 7.60
CA SER A 48 12.43 -0.74 7.20
C SER A 48 12.64 -0.55 5.68
N HIS A 49 11.58 -0.69 4.88
CA HIS A 49 11.65 -0.52 3.42
C HIS A 49 11.48 0.94 3.03
N SER A 50 11.85 1.25 1.79
CA SER A 50 11.83 2.59 1.22
C SER A 50 11.41 2.55 -0.25
N ASN A 51 10.91 3.67 -0.74
CA ASN A 51 10.61 3.93 -2.14
C ASN A 51 9.53 3.01 -2.70
N ILE A 52 8.40 2.94 -2.01
CA ILE A 52 7.22 2.18 -2.46
C ILE A 52 5.97 3.06 -2.33
N VAL A 53 5.19 3.08 -3.40
CA VAL A 53 3.84 3.63 -3.45
C VAL A 53 2.86 2.46 -3.53
N PHE A 54 1.91 2.40 -2.60
CA PHE A 54 0.80 1.44 -2.62
C PHE A 54 -0.48 2.16 -3.07
N SER A 55 -0.81 2.12 -4.36
CA SER A 55 -2.08 2.66 -4.87
C SER A 55 -3.24 1.69 -4.61
N ASN A 56 -4.36 2.20 -4.12
CA ASN A 56 -5.56 1.41 -3.82
C ASN A 56 -6.81 2.13 -4.34
N GLY A 57 -7.57 1.45 -5.20
CA GLY A 57 -8.89 1.88 -5.61
C GLY A 57 -9.96 1.50 -4.59
N LEU A 58 -10.79 2.45 -4.14
CA LEU A 58 -11.83 2.15 -3.14
C LEU A 58 -12.99 1.29 -3.68
N LEU A 59 -13.10 1.13 -5.00
CA LEU A 59 -14.06 0.22 -5.64
C LEU A 59 -13.46 -1.17 -5.89
N ASP A 60 -12.18 -1.36 -5.63
CA ASP A 60 -11.52 -2.66 -5.77
C ASP A 60 -11.76 -3.54 -4.54
N PRO A 61 -12.39 -4.73 -4.66
CA PRO A 61 -12.53 -5.64 -3.53
C PRO A 61 -11.19 -6.10 -2.93
N TRP A 62 -10.10 -6.09 -3.70
CA TRP A 62 -8.77 -6.47 -3.22
C TRP A 62 -8.12 -5.40 -2.34
N SER A 63 -8.60 -4.16 -2.43
CA SER A 63 -8.11 -3.05 -1.60
C SER A 63 -8.30 -3.32 -0.11
N ALA A 64 -9.26 -4.16 0.29
CA ALA A 64 -9.44 -4.59 1.68
C ALA A 64 -8.19 -5.28 2.28
N GLY A 65 -7.34 -5.89 1.45
CA GLY A 65 -6.06 -6.47 1.86
C GLY A 65 -4.85 -5.56 1.61
N GLY A 66 -5.07 -4.30 1.23
CA GLY A 66 -4.04 -3.34 0.87
C GLY A 66 -3.31 -2.73 2.06
N VAL A 67 -2.39 -1.80 1.75
CA VAL A 67 -1.60 -1.07 2.74
C VAL A 67 -2.20 0.31 2.98
N TYR A 68 -2.51 0.63 4.24
CA TYR A 68 -3.04 1.91 4.67
C TYR A 68 -2.38 2.38 5.97
N ALA A 69 -2.29 3.69 6.19
CA ALA A 69 -1.95 4.24 7.50
C ALA A 69 -3.14 4.16 8.46
N TYR A 70 -4.35 4.27 7.92
CA TYR A 70 -5.62 4.10 8.62
C TYR A 70 -6.71 3.66 7.63
N ASP A 71 -7.72 2.98 8.15
CA ASP A 71 -8.83 2.46 7.34
C ASP A 71 -9.58 3.61 6.63
N PRO A 72 -9.57 3.64 5.28
CA PRO A 72 -10.19 4.71 4.51
C PRO A 72 -11.72 4.70 4.57
N THR A 73 -12.34 3.58 4.96
CA THR A 73 -13.81 3.50 5.05
C THR A 73 -14.38 4.39 6.15
N ASN A 74 -13.58 4.66 7.19
CA ASN A 74 -13.93 5.58 8.28
C ASN A 74 -13.90 7.07 7.85
N LEU A 75 -13.35 7.36 6.67
CA LEU A 75 -13.28 8.72 6.10
C LEU A 75 -14.28 8.92 4.96
N ILE A 76 -15.18 7.97 4.73
CA ILE A 76 -16.30 8.15 3.82
C ILE A 76 -17.35 8.98 4.55
N ASP A 77 -17.64 10.17 4.02
CA ASP A 77 -18.66 11.05 4.57
C ASP A 77 -20.04 10.41 4.41
N GLU A 78 -20.79 10.31 5.52
CA GLU A 78 -22.06 9.58 5.54
C GLU A 78 -23.14 10.18 4.64
N LYS A 79 -23.10 11.50 4.39
CA LYS A 79 -24.12 12.23 3.63
C LYS A 79 -23.84 12.16 2.12
N THR A 80 -22.60 12.37 1.74
CA THR A 80 -22.15 12.43 0.34
C THR A 80 -21.76 11.05 -0.19
N LYS A 81 -21.47 10.09 0.69
CA LYS A 81 -20.87 8.79 0.35
C LYS A 81 -19.53 8.92 -0.37
N ARG A 82 -18.84 10.04 -0.17
CA ARG A 82 -17.56 10.36 -0.79
C ARG A 82 -16.42 10.24 0.19
N TYR A 83 -15.25 9.88 -0.31
CA TYR A 83 -14.04 9.87 0.48
C TYR A 83 -13.61 11.31 0.79
N ASN A 84 -13.41 11.62 2.07
CA ASN A 84 -12.99 12.95 2.56
C ASN A 84 -11.63 12.89 3.28
N GLY A 85 -10.86 11.83 3.05
CA GLY A 85 -9.50 11.72 3.54
C GLY A 85 -8.48 12.29 2.55
N PRO A 86 -7.19 12.32 2.92
CA PRO A 86 -6.15 12.72 1.99
C PRO A 86 -5.94 11.66 0.91
N LEU A 87 -5.58 12.12 -0.29
CA LEU A 87 -5.14 11.27 -1.40
C LEU A 87 -3.94 10.40 -1.01
N VAL A 88 -2.98 10.97 -0.27
CA VAL A 88 -1.74 10.30 0.14
C VAL A 88 -1.72 10.08 1.64
N GLN A 89 -1.45 8.85 2.05
CA GLN A 89 -1.21 8.46 3.44
C GLN A 89 0.25 8.07 3.62
N ASN A 90 0.94 8.68 4.58
CA ASN A 90 2.31 8.29 4.92
C ASN A 90 2.30 7.02 5.78
N ILE A 91 2.90 5.94 5.29
CA ILE A 91 3.02 4.66 6.02
C ILE A 91 4.22 4.70 6.98
N THR A 92 5.30 5.37 6.57
CA THR A 92 6.51 5.56 7.39
C THR A 92 6.74 7.03 7.73
N LYS A 93 7.44 7.27 8.85
CA LYS A 93 7.80 8.64 9.28
C LYS A 93 8.65 9.40 8.25
N SER A 94 9.44 8.69 7.45
CA SER A 94 10.26 9.28 6.38
C SER A 94 9.44 9.71 5.16
N GLY A 95 8.19 9.24 5.00
CA GLY A 95 7.40 9.46 3.79
C GLY A 95 7.96 8.72 2.56
N SER A 96 8.73 7.64 2.79
CA SER A 96 9.32 6.83 1.73
C SER A 96 8.45 5.61 1.37
N LEU A 97 7.59 5.17 2.30
CA LEU A 97 6.47 4.27 2.05
C LEU A 97 5.18 5.08 2.17
N VAL A 98 4.37 5.09 1.12
CA VAL A 98 3.11 5.83 1.08
C VAL A 98 2.01 4.98 0.46
N ALA A 99 0.76 5.27 0.81
CA ALA A 99 -0.41 4.73 0.14
C ALA A 99 -1.19 5.85 -0.56
N ILE A 100 -1.65 5.59 -1.79
CA ILE A 100 -2.49 6.50 -2.57
C ILE A 100 -3.90 5.95 -2.62
N ILE A 101 -4.89 6.78 -2.30
CA ILE A 101 -6.30 6.40 -2.19
C ILE A 101 -7.08 6.95 -3.36
N ILE A 102 -7.55 6.07 -4.24
CA ILE A 102 -8.24 6.44 -5.47
C ILE A 102 -9.75 6.19 -5.27
N GLU A 103 -10.50 7.25 -4.96
CA GLU A 103 -11.92 7.19 -4.59
C GLU A 103 -12.78 6.36 -5.57
N TYR A 104 -12.60 6.59 -6.88
CA TYR A 104 -13.33 5.88 -7.93
C TYR A 104 -12.46 4.84 -8.65
N GLY A 105 -11.31 4.47 -8.08
CA GLY A 105 -10.43 3.47 -8.66
C GLY A 105 -11.00 2.07 -8.48
N GLY A 106 -11.00 1.27 -9.54
CA GLY A 106 -11.15 -0.18 -9.48
C GLY A 106 -9.79 -0.87 -9.34
N HIS A 107 -9.71 -2.14 -9.75
CA HIS A 107 -8.47 -2.91 -9.69
C HIS A 107 -7.38 -2.23 -10.54
N HIS A 108 -6.38 -1.64 -9.87
CA HIS A 108 -5.20 -0.96 -10.42
C HIS A 108 -5.50 -0.03 -11.64
N THR A 109 -6.50 0.84 -11.51
CA THR A 109 -6.95 1.74 -12.60
C THR A 109 -5.89 2.78 -13.00
N ASP A 110 -5.06 3.19 -12.05
CA ASP A 110 -3.87 4.02 -12.22
C ASP A 110 -2.91 3.49 -13.29
N LEU A 111 -2.78 2.16 -13.43
CA LEU A 111 -1.91 1.52 -14.43
C LEU A 111 -2.53 1.40 -15.83
N MET A 112 -3.83 1.65 -15.98
CA MET A 112 -4.51 1.57 -17.26
C MET A 112 -4.14 2.76 -18.16
N TYR A 113 -4.39 2.64 -19.47
CA TYR A 113 -4.22 3.77 -20.39
C TYR A 113 -5.08 4.95 -19.95
N SER A 114 -4.59 6.17 -20.24
CA SER A 114 -5.36 7.39 -19.98
C SER A 114 -6.60 7.45 -20.87
N ASP A 115 -7.70 7.91 -20.27
CA ASP A 115 -8.97 8.16 -20.93
C ASP A 115 -9.49 9.56 -20.57
N GLU A 116 -10.19 10.23 -21.48
CA GLU A 116 -10.78 11.55 -21.22
C GLU A 116 -11.87 11.53 -20.14
N ASN A 117 -12.44 10.34 -19.87
CA ASN A 117 -13.44 10.10 -18.84
C ASN A 117 -12.84 9.64 -17.51
N ASP A 118 -11.51 9.61 -17.38
CA ASP A 118 -10.88 9.27 -16.10
C ASP A 118 -11.37 10.24 -15.00
N PRO A 119 -11.83 9.73 -13.85
CA PRO A 119 -12.23 10.60 -12.75
C PRO A 119 -10.99 11.36 -12.23
N PRO A 120 -11.14 12.62 -11.77
CA PRO A 120 -10.00 13.44 -11.36
C PRO A 120 -9.04 12.76 -10.37
N CYS A 121 -9.57 11.96 -9.44
CA CYS A 121 -8.76 11.21 -8.47
C CYS A 121 -7.76 10.22 -9.12
N VAL A 122 -8.07 9.66 -10.30
CA VAL A 122 -7.16 8.75 -11.01
C VAL A 122 -6.01 9.55 -11.63
N THR A 123 -6.31 10.68 -12.26
CA THR A 123 -5.29 11.56 -12.82
C THR A 123 -4.38 12.14 -11.74
N GLU A 124 -4.96 12.61 -10.63
CA GLU A 124 -4.20 13.09 -9.47
C GLU A 124 -3.30 12.01 -8.86
N ALA A 125 -3.78 10.76 -8.79
CA ALA A 125 -2.98 9.61 -8.34
C ALA A 125 -1.76 9.37 -9.26
N ARG A 126 -1.97 9.33 -10.57
CA ARG A 126 -0.88 9.14 -11.56
C ARG A 126 0.14 10.27 -11.52
N GLU A 127 -0.31 11.52 -11.38
CA GLU A 127 0.60 12.67 -11.22
C GLU A 127 1.44 12.55 -9.95
N THR A 128 0.81 12.09 -8.86
CA THR A 128 1.48 11.84 -7.58
C THR A 128 2.49 10.69 -7.68
N GLU A 129 2.16 9.59 -8.37
CA GLU A 129 3.07 8.46 -8.63
C GLU A 129 4.29 8.91 -9.43
N VAL A 130 4.07 9.66 -10.51
CA VAL A 130 5.15 10.24 -11.32
C VAL A 130 6.04 11.14 -10.48
N MET A 131 5.48 11.94 -9.57
CA MET A 131 6.28 12.75 -8.64
C MET A 131 7.20 11.88 -7.77
N TYR A 132 6.70 10.79 -7.19
CA TYR A 132 7.54 9.87 -6.40
C TYR A 132 8.63 9.21 -7.23
N ILE A 133 8.30 8.73 -8.44
CA ILE A 133 9.26 8.10 -9.35
C ILE A 133 10.36 9.09 -9.75
N ARG A 134 10.00 10.33 -10.11
CA ARG A 134 10.97 11.39 -10.42
C ARG A 134 11.90 11.66 -9.25
N ARG A 135 11.35 11.79 -8.04
CA ARG A 135 12.16 11.96 -6.83
C ARG A 135 13.16 10.83 -6.65
N TRP A 136 12.76 9.57 -6.85
CA TRP A 136 13.68 8.44 -6.73
C TRP A 136 14.80 8.45 -7.78
N ILE A 137 14.49 8.88 -9.01
CA ILE A 137 15.49 9.04 -10.07
C ILE A 137 16.49 10.13 -9.69
N GLU A 138 16.01 11.28 -9.20
CA GLU A 138 16.85 12.40 -8.75
C GLU A 138 17.73 12.03 -7.55
N GLU A 139 17.20 11.25 -6.60
CA GLU A 139 17.96 10.73 -5.45
C GLU A 139 19.04 9.72 -5.88
N TRP A 140 18.76 8.92 -6.91
CA TRP A 140 19.69 7.91 -7.43
C TRP A 140 20.82 8.54 -8.27
N GLU A 141 20.48 9.48 -9.15
CA GLU A 141 21.39 10.12 -10.09
C GLU A 141 21.22 11.66 -10.06
N PRO A 142 21.79 12.34 -9.04
CA PRO A 142 21.58 13.78 -8.84
C PRO A 142 22.13 14.64 -9.99
N ASP A 143 23.11 14.13 -10.75
CA ASP A 143 23.81 14.87 -11.80
C ASP A 143 23.17 14.73 -13.20
N VAL A 144 22.19 13.82 -13.39
CA VAL A 144 21.55 13.62 -14.71
C VAL A 144 20.48 14.68 -15.01
N CYS A 145 19.86 15.23 -13.97
CA CYS A 145 18.83 16.27 -14.11
C CYS A 145 19.31 17.69 -13.77
N SER A 146 20.59 17.89 -13.42
CA SER A 146 21.13 19.23 -13.22
C SER A 146 21.24 19.94 -14.57
N VAL A 147 20.25 20.76 -14.90
CA VAL A 147 20.32 21.70 -16.02
C VAL A 147 21.54 22.57 -15.81
N SER A 148 22.55 22.42 -16.66
CA SER A 148 23.68 23.34 -16.74
C SER A 148 23.13 24.70 -17.19
N ASN A 149 22.85 25.58 -16.23
CA ASN A 149 22.64 27.00 -16.48
C ASN A 149 23.96 27.60 -16.98
N ASN A 150 24.28 27.39 -18.26
CA ASN A 150 25.24 28.22 -18.96
C ASN A 150 24.52 29.51 -19.37
N SER A 151 24.44 30.45 -18.42
CA SER A 151 24.27 31.86 -18.74
C SER A 151 25.55 32.34 -19.43
N SER A 152 25.56 32.34 -20.76
CA SER A 152 26.55 33.09 -21.53
C SER A 152 26.09 34.55 -21.63
N GLU A 153 26.79 35.41 -20.88
CA GLU A 153 27.02 36.81 -21.23
C GLU A 153 27.69 36.94 -22.61
#